data_AF-A0A2V5VGY1-F1
#
_entry.id   AF-A0A2V5VGY1-F1
#
_cell.length_a   1.000
_cell.length_b   1.000
_cell.length_c   1.000
_cell.angle_alpha   90.00
_cell.angle_beta   90.00
_cell.angle_gamma   90.00
#
_symmetry.space_group_name_H-M   'P 1'
#
loop_
_entity.id
_entity.type
_entity.pdbx_description
1 polymer ?
#
loop_
_entity_poly.entity_id
_entity_poly.type
_entity_poly.pdbx_seq_one_letter_code
_entity_poly.pdbx_strand_id
1 'polypeptide(L)'
;MKPKSGWIDATLLRDFEAEGTDAHRLCTIDDGWVERFGRDVLISFKRVLARECLIQELHSWAKIVRFDVGRIFARFTPRKSEEREPPSLIFGDPHGNLQTIAIERHLKFGIDFGAGYSVGLFVDQRENRRYVRYIAPKRL
;
A
#
# COMPACT_ATOMS: atom_id res chain seq x y z
N MET A 1 -6.14 17.56 -22.32
CA MET A 1 -5.07 17.17 -21.37
C MET A 1 -5.50 15.84 -20.76
N LYS A 2 -4.81 14.72 -21.00
CA LYS A 2 -5.15 13.47 -20.29
C LYS A 2 -4.91 13.74 -18.79
N PRO A 3 -5.85 13.44 -17.89
CA PRO A 3 -5.56 13.53 -16.46
C PRO A 3 -4.31 12.71 -16.19
N LYS A 4 -3.32 13.31 -15.51
CA LYS A 4 -2.16 12.55 -15.03
C LYS A 4 -2.74 11.47 -14.12
N SER A 5 -2.62 10.22 -14.56
CA SER A 5 -3.00 9.07 -13.74
C SER A 5 -2.25 9.17 -12.41
N GLY A 6 -2.97 9.09 -11.29
CA GLY A 6 -2.35 9.06 -9.96
C GLY A 6 -1.53 7.80 -9.72
N TRP A 7 -1.60 6.82 -10.64
CA TRP A 7 -0.91 5.54 -10.60
C TRP A 7 0.53 5.64 -11.08
N ILE A 8 1.43 4.91 -10.41
CA ILE A 8 2.80 4.70 -10.90
C ILE A 8 2.80 3.96 -12.24
N ASP A 9 3.81 4.18 -13.08
CA ASP A 9 3.97 3.42 -14.32
C ASP A 9 4.78 2.12 -14.11
N ALA A 10 4.88 1.32 -15.17
CA ALA A 10 5.61 0.05 -15.14
C ALA A 10 7.13 0.24 -14.90
N THR A 11 7.70 1.39 -15.24
CA THR A 11 9.12 1.66 -15.03
C THR A 11 9.40 1.89 -13.56
N LEU A 12 8.62 2.76 -12.92
CA LEU A 12 8.76 3.02 -11.49
C LEU A 12 8.47 1.76 -10.65
N LEU A 13 7.54 0.90 -11.08
CA LEU A 13 7.31 -0.40 -10.46
C LEU A 13 8.56 -1.29 -10.50
N ARG A 14 9.20 -1.41 -11.67
CA ARG A 14 10.45 -2.18 -11.83
C ARG A 14 11.60 -1.59 -11.02
N ASP A 15 11.68 -0.27 -10.91
CA ASP A 15 12.72 0.38 -10.12
C ASP A 15 12.59 0.01 -8.63
N PHE A 16 11.37 -0.04 -8.07
CA PHE A 16 11.18 -0.51 -6.69
C PHE A 16 11.56 -1.98 -6.51
N GLU A 17 11.23 -2.83 -7.48
CA GLU A 17 11.62 -4.24 -7.44
C GLU A 17 13.14 -4.41 -7.50
N ALA A 18 13.82 -3.61 -8.34
CA ALA A 18 15.28 -3.58 -8.42
C ALA A 18 15.94 -3.05 -7.12
N GLU A 19 15.27 -2.14 -6.39
CA GLU A 19 15.67 -1.71 -5.05
C GLU A 19 15.40 -2.78 -3.96
N GLY A 20 14.81 -3.91 -4.31
CA GLY A 20 14.42 -4.95 -3.36
C GLY A 20 13.28 -4.51 -2.46
N THR A 21 12.28 -3.81 -3.02
CA THR A 21 11.12 -3.27 -2.30
C THR A 21 9.81 -3.68 -2.96
N ASP A 22 8.91 -4.28 -2.19
CA ASP A 22 7.52 -4.57 -2.56
C ASP A 22 6.49 -3.85 -1.64
N ALA A 23 6.99 -2.99 -0.75
CA ALA A 23 6.23 -2.09 0.11
C ALA A 23 6.33 -0.64 -0.38
N HIS A 24 5.31 -0.17 -1.11
CA HIS A 24 5.29 1.20 -1.61
C HIS A 24 3.88 1.65 -2.02
N ARG A 25 3.73 2.96 -2.26
CA ARG A 25 2.50 3.54 -2.80
C ARG A 25 2.37 3.21 -4.29
N LEU A 26 1.16 2.82 -4.70
CA LEU A 26 0.77 2.54 -6.08
C LEU A 26 0.03 3.73 -6.71
N CYS A 27 -0.85 4.38 -5.94
CA CYS A 27 -1.67 5.48 -6.43
C CYS A 27 -1.99 6.49 -5.31
N THR A 28 -2.15 7.76 -5.66
CA THR A 28 -2.75 8.80 -4.82
C THR A 28 -3.75 9.62 -5.63
N ILE A 29 -4.93 9.82 -5.05
CA ILE A 29 -5.98 10.75 -5.52
C ILE A 29 -6.44 11.60 -4.32
N ASP A 30 -7.28 12.61 -4.56
CA ASP A 30 -7.68 13.58 -3.51
C ASP A 30 -8.32 12.91 -2.27
N ASP A 31 -9.18 11.92 -2.52
CA ASP A 31 -9.99 11.24 -1.50
C ASP A 31 -9.51 9.81 -1.20
N GLY A 32 -8.29 9.43 -1.58
CA GLY A 32 -7.75 8.12 -1.26
C GLY A 32 -6.39 7.80 -1.86
N TRP A 33 -5.83 6.68 -1.43
CA TRP A 33 -4.56 6.18 -1.95
C TRP A 33 -4.51 4.66 -1.85
N VAL A 34 -3.58 4.08 -2.61
CA VAL A 34 -3.40 2.63 -2.72
C VAL A 34 -1.95 2.29 -2.41
N GLU A 35 -1.74 1.37 -1.48
CA GLU A 35 -0.43 0.87 -1.06
C GLU A 35 -0.35 -0.63 -1.31
N ARG A 36 0.83 -1.12 -1.72
CA ARG A 36 1.10 -2.56 -1.78
C ARG A 36 2.04 -3.00 -0.67
N PHE A 37 1.85 -4.25 -0.25
CA PHE A 37 2.66 -5.00 0.70
C PHE A 37 2.83 -6.42 0.12
N GLY A 38 3.93 -6.66 -0.59
CA GLY A 38 4.06 -7.86 -1.41
C GLY A 38 3.03 -7.86 -2.55
N ARG A 39 2.12 -8.85 -2.52
CA ARG A 39 0.98 -8.99 -3.44
C ARG A 39 -0.33 -8.42 -2.90
N ASP A 40 -0.39 -8.14 -1.60
CA ASP A 40 -1.59 -7.61 -0.96
C ASP A 40 -1.63 -6.09 -1.10
N VAL A 41 -2.84 -5.55 -1.21
CA VAL A 41 -3.09 -4.13 -1.44
C VAL A 41 -3.97 -3.56 -0.34
N LEU A 42 -3.62 -2.37 0.14
CA LEU A 42 -4.43 -1.58 1.06
C LEU A 42 -4.94 -0.32 0.34
N ILE A 43 -6.25 -0.16 0.30
CA ILE A 43 -6.93 1.05 -0.16
C ILE A 43 -7.35 1.86 1.06
N SER A 44 -6.86 3.07 1.19
CA SER A 44 -7.31 4.02 2.21
C SER A 44 -8.15 5.10 1.54
N PHE A 45 -9.36 5.36 2.03
CA PHE A 45 -10.30 6.26 1.37
C PHE A 45 -11.06 7.17 2.34
N LYS A 46 -11.46 8.35 1.86
CA LYS A 46 -12.31 9.32 2.58
C LYS A 46 -13.76 9.31 2.12
N ARG A 47 -14.04 8.76 0.93
CA ARG A 47 -15.39 8.66 0.35
C ARG A 47 -15.57 7.31 -0.31
N VAL A 48 -16.77 6.74 -0.19
CA VAL A 48 -17.09 5.44 -0.81
C VAL A 48 -16.89 5.48 -2.33
N LEU A 49 -17.26 6.58 -2.99
CA LEU A 49 -17.01 6.76 -4.43
C LEU A 49 -15.53 6.66 -4.80
N ALA A 50 -14.63 7.17 -3.95
CA ALA A 50 -13.19 7.08 -4.18
C ALA A 50 -12.70 5.63 -4.01
N ARG A 51 -13.25 4.87 -3.05
CA ARG A 51 -12.96 3.43 -2.90
C ARG A 51 -13.31 2.65 -4.17
N GLU A 52 -14.54 2.81 -4.66
CA GLU A 52 -15.01 2.09 -5.85
C GLU A 52 -14.17 2.42 -7.09
N CYS A 53 -13.87 3.72 -7.27
CA CYS A 53 -12.99 4.18 -8.34
C CYS A 53 -11.59 3.55 -8.25
N LEU A 54 -10.95 3.57 -7.07
CA LEU A 54 -9.63 2.99 -6.87
C LEU A 54 -9.60 1.48 -7.07
N ILE A 55 -10.65 0.74 -6.71
CA ILE A 55 -10.75 -0.71 -6.98
C ILE A 55 -10.80 -0.98 -8.49
N GLN A 56 -11.64 -0.25 -9.23
CA GLN A 56 -11.76 -0.42 -10.67
C GLN A 56 -10.47 -0.05 -11.40
N GLU A 57 -9.85 1.06 -11.00
CA GLU A 57 -8.58 1.50 -11.56
C GLU A 57 -7.43 0.55 -11.20
N LEU A 58 -7.40 -0.01 -9.99
CA LEU A 58 -6.40 -1.01 -9.57
C LEU A 58 -6.40 -2.21 -10.51
N HIS A 59 -7.56 -2.77 -10.82
CA HIS A 59 -7.66 -3.92 -11.73
C HIS A 59 -7.20 -3.56 -13.15
N SER A 60 -7.51 -2.35 -13.61
CA SER A 60 -7.10 -1.86 -14.94
C SER A 60 -5.60 -1.64 -15.01
N TRP A 61 -5.04 -0.96 -14.01
CA TRP A 61 -3.61 -0.73 -13.84
C TRP A 61 -2.83 -2.04 -13.75
N ALA A 62 -3.28 -2.97 -12.90
CA ALA A 62 -2.64 -4.27 -12.68
C ALA A 62 -2.51 -5.08 -13.98
N LYS A 63 -3.53 -5.05 -14.85
CA LYS A 63 -3.46 -5.68 -16.18
C LYS A 63 -2.42 -5.04 -17.09
N ILE A 64 -2.33 -3.70 -17.08
CA ILE A 64 -1.39 -2.94 -17.92
C ILE A 64 0.05 -3.22 -17.51
N VAL A 65 0.35 -3.18 -16.21
CA VAL A 65 1.71 -3.38 -15.69
C VAL A 65 2.05 -4.84 -15.38
N ARG A 66 1.10 -5.76 -15.60
CA ARG A 66 1.18 -7.20 -15.27
C ARG A 66 1.49 -7.47 -13.80
N PHE A 67 0.89 -6.69 -12.90
CA PHE A 67 0.97 -6.91 -11.46
C PHE A 67 -0.08 -7.93 -11.00
N ASP A 68 0.35 -8.95 -10.25
CA ASP A 68 -0.52 -10.00 -9.72
C ASP A 68 -1.06 -9.64 -8.32
N VAL A 69 -2.25 -9.04 -8.31
CA VAL A 69 -2.97 -8.65 -7.08
C VAL A 69 -3.43 -9.91 -6.34
N GLY A 70 -2.96 -10.08 -5.10
CA GLY A 70 -3.40 -11.16 -4.21
C GLY A 70 -4.74 -10.82 -3.54
N ARG A 71 -4.69 -10.01 -2.48
CA ARG A 71 -5.88 -9.56 -1.74
C ARG A 71 -5.99 -8.05 -1.75
N ILE A 72 -7.22 -7.55 -1.67
CA ILE A 72 -7.50 -6.12 -1.53
C ILE A 72 -8.19 -5.91 -0.20
N PHE A 73 -7.55 -5.13 0.66
CA PHE A 73 -8.11 -4.61 1.88
C PHE A 73 -8.46 -3.14 1.70
N ALA A 74 -9.49 -2.67 2.40
CA ALA A 74 -9.85 -1.26 2.40
C ALA A 74 -10.15 -0.76 3.82
N ARG A 75 -9.72 0.48 4.11
CA ARG A 75 -10.07 1.20 5.35
C ARG A 75 -10.57 2.60 5.05
N PHE A 76 -11.59 3.00 5.81
CA PHE A 76 -12.03 4.39 5.84
C PHE A 76 -11.02 5.23 6.62
N THR A 77 -10.81 6.48 6.21
CA THR A 77 -9.88 7.43 6.85
C THR A 77 -10.69 8.51 7.56
N PRO A 78 -11.10 8.26 8.82
CA PRO A 78 -11.92 9.21 9.56
C PRO A 78 -11.12 10.44 9.97
N ARG A 79 -11.83 11.54 10.25
CA ARG A 79 -11.23 12.74 10.83
C ARG A 79 -10.90 12.56 12.30
N LYS A 80 -11.67 11.71 13.00
CA LYS A 80 -11.53 11.42 14.43
C LYS A 80 -10.86 10.07 14.65
N SER A 81 -10.06 9.96 15.70
CA SER A 81 -9.35 8.73 16.04
C SER A 81 -10.28 7.60 16.48
N GLU A 82 -11.39 7.94 17.11
CA GLU A 82 -12.32 6.98 17.73
C GLU A 82 -13.14 6.22 16.68
N GLU A 83 -13.22 6.74 15.46
CA GLU A 83 -13.93 6.15 14.32
C GLU A 83 -13.01 5.22 13.48
N ARG A 84 -11.80 4.95 13.95
CA ARG A 84 -10.79 4.18 13.22
C ARG A 84 -11.04 2.69 13.35
N GLU A 85 -11.42 2.08 12.25
CA GLU A 85 -11.60 0.63 12.12
C GLU A 85 -10.41 -0.03 11.41
N PRO A 86 -10.14 -1.32 11.68
CA PRO A 86 -9.16 -2.08 10.92
C PRO A 86 -9.55 -2.22 9.44
N PRO A 87 -8.58 -2.41 8.54
CA PRO A 87 -8.86 -2.76 7.15
C PRO A 87 -9.78 -3.97 7.01
N SER A 88 -10.79 -3.85 6.16
CA SER A 88 -11.69 -4.95 5.81
C SER A 88 -11.27 -5.58 4.48
N LEU A 89 -11.35 -6.90 4.37
CA LEU A 89 -11.12 -7.61 3.11
C LEU A 89 -12.25 -7.30 2.11
N ILE A 90 -11.89 -6.86 0.91
CA ILE A 90 -12.81 -6.56 -0.19
C ILE A 90 -12.72 -7.62 -1.29
N PHE A 91 -11.52 -8.15 -1.53
CA PHE A 91 -11.27 -9.15 -2.56
C PHE A 91 -10.18 -10.13 -2.11
N GLY A 92 -10.37 -11.41 -2.42
CA GLY A 92 -9.46 -12.50 -2.09
C GLY A 92 -10.11 -13.54 -1.17
N ASP A 93 -9.29 -14.44 -0.61
CA ASP A 93 -9.75 -15.50 0.30
C ASP A 93 -10.04 -14.95 1.71
N PRO A 94 -11.29 -15.01 2.22
CA PRO A 94 -11.64 -14.57 3.56
C PRO A 94 -11.15 -15.49 4.68
N HIS A 95 -10.75 -16.73 4.37
CA HIS A 95 -10.20 -17.67 5.34
C HIS A 95 -8.67 -17.61 5.44
N GLY A 96 -8.03 -16.78 4.61
CA GLY A 96 -6.58 -16.59 4.63
C GLY A 96 -6.10 -15.83 5.87
N ASN A 97 -4.83 -16.05 6.25
CA ASN A 97 -4.18 -15.32 7.33
C ASN A 97 -4.16 -13.81 7.05
N LEU A 98 -4.70 -12.97 7.94
CA LEU A 98 -4.70 -11.50 7.81
C LEU A 98 -3.31 -10.86 7.85
N GLN A 99 -2.26 -11.64 8.07
CA GLN A 99 -0.89 -11.20 8.02
C GLN A 99 -0.24 -11.48 6.67
N THR A 100 0.75 -10.67 6.33
CA THR A 100 1.63 -10.88 5.19
C THR A 100 3.04 -10.38 5.51
N ILE A 101 3.99 -10.66 4.62
CA ILE A 101 5.36 -10.15 4.72
C ILE A 101 5.57 -9.19 3.57
N ALA A 102 5.99 -7.97 3.89
CA ALA A 102 6.47 -7.00 2.91
C ALA A 102 7.98 -6.83 3.02
N ILE A 103 8.61 -6.47 1.90
CA ILE A 103 10.04 -6.24 1.78
C ILE A 103 10.28 -4.76 1.48
N GLU A 104 11.18 -4.13 2.24
CA GLU A 104 11.71 -2.80 1.95
C GLU A 104 13.24 -2.83 1.99
N ARG A 105 13.87 -2.63 0.83
CA ARG A 105 15.33 -2.68 0.65
C ARG A 105 15.94 -3.92 1.32
N HIS A 106 15.39 -5.09 0.96
CA HIS A 106 15.75 -6.42 1.46
C HIS A 106 15.45 -6.71 2.95
N LEU A 107 14.90 -5.77 3.72
CA LEU A 107 14.38 -6.03 5.06
C LEU A 107 12.95 -6.54 5.00
N LYS A 108 12.61 -7.53 5.82
CA LYS A 108 11.27 -8.11 5.92
C LYS A 108 10.49 -7.47 7.07
N PHE A 109 9.26 -7.05 6.79
CA PHE A 109 8.32 -6.49 7.74
C PHE A 109 7.07 -7.36 7.81
N GLY A 110 6.64 -7.70 9.02
CA GLY A 110 5.32 -8.28 9.25
C GLY A 110 4.27 -7.20 9.08
N ILE A 111 3.28 -7.46 8.23
CA ILE A 111 2.13 -6.60 8.00
C ILE A 111 0.92 -7.34 8.54
N ASP A 112 0.08 -6.67 9.32
CA ASP A 112 -1.11 -7.26 9.93
C ASP A 112 -2.34 -6.39 9.63
N PHE A 113 -3.23 -6.89 8.77
CA PHE A 113 -4.46 -6.21 8.41
C PHE A 113 -5.54 -6.30 9.52
N GLY A 114 -5.35 -7.14 10.53
CA GLY A 114 -6.26 -7.33 11.66
C GLY A 114 -5.81 -6.68 12.98
N ALA A 115 -4.56 -6.22 13.08
CA ALA A 115 -4.00 -5.64 14.32
C ALA A 115 -4.62 -4.30 14.75
N GLY A 116 -5.45 -3.68 13.90
CA GLY A 116 -6.11 -2.40 14.14
C GLY A 116 -6.04 -1.50 12.90
N TYR A 117 -6.19 -0.19 13.11
CA TYR A 117 -6.22 0.78 12.02
C TYR A 117 -4.93 0.79 11.18
N SER A 118 -3.77 0.72 11.83
CA SER A 118 -2.45 0.73 11.19
C SER A 118 -1.93 -0.69 11.01
N VAL A 119 -1.38 -0.99 9.83
CA VAL A 119 -0.98 -2.35 9.45
C VAL A 119 0.48 -2.71 9.74
N GLY A 120 1.21 -1.82 10.42
CA GLY A 120 2.58 -2.08 10.90
C GLY A 120 3.72 -1.42 10.10
N LEU A 121 3.49 -0.93 8.88
CA LEU A 121 4.51 -0.24 8.08
C LEU A 121 3.99 1.05 7.43
N PHE A 122 4.70 2.15 7.66
CA PHE A 122 4.44 3.45 7.06
C PHE A 122 5.39 3.66 5.87
N VAL A 123 4.90 3.46 4.64
CA VAL A 123 5.73 3.49 3.41
C VAL A 123 6.22 4.90 3.04
N ASP A 124 5.54 5.94 3.52
CA ASP A 124 5.95 7.35 3.38
C ASP A 124 7.25 7.68 4.14
N GLN A 125 7.56 6.89 5.19
CA GLN A 125 8.80 7.00 5.96
C GLN A 125 9.97 6.20 5.37
N ARG A 126 9.81 5.54 4.21
CA ARG A 126 10.85 4.70 3.60
C ARG A 126 12.16 5.46 3.36
N GLU A 127 12.07 6.65 2.76
CA GLU A 127 13.27 7.43 2.45
C GLU A 127 13.96 7.97 3.71
N ASN A 128 13.19 8.24 4.77
CA ASN A 128 13.74 8.60 6.08
C ASN A 128 14.48 7.40 6.70
N ARG A 129 13.88 6.19 6.64
CA ARG A 129 14.57 4.95 7.07
C ARG A 129 15.82 4.66 6.24
N ARG A 130 15.83 4.99 4.95
CA ARG A 130 17.03 4.92 4.10
C ARG A 130 18.10 5.91 4.59
N TYR A 131 17.69 7.15 4.83
CA TYR A 131 18.60 8.21 5.26
C TYR A 131 19.27 7.90 6.61
N VAL A 132 18.51 7.39 7.58
CA VAL A 132 19.06 6.98 8.88
C VAL A 132 20.16 5.91 8.71
N ARG A 133 19.97 4.94 7.80
CA ARG A 133 21.01 3.94 7.49
C ARG A 133 22.24 4.56 6.84
N TYR A 134 22.04 5.53 5.94
CA TYR A 134 23.12 6.24 5.26
C TYR A 134 24.00 7.04 6.21
N ILE A 135 23.42 7.77 7.18
CA ILE A 135 24.18 8.59 8.13
C ILE A 135 24.87 7.78 9.24
N ALA A 136 24.61 6.47 9.32
CA ALA A 136 25.24 5.52 10.25
C ALA A 136 25.37 6.05 11.70
N PRO A 137 24.26 6.35 12.39
CA PRO A 137 24.31 6.92 13.73
C PRO A 137 24.86 5.90 14.73
N LYS A 138 25.58 6.37 15.76
CA LYS A 138 26.17 5.51 16.80
C LYS A 138 25.14 4.78 17.66
N ARG A 139 23.91 5.32 17.75
CA ARG A 139 22.73 4.70 18.38
C ARG A 139 21.49 5.07 17.59
N LEU A 140 20.54 4.14 17.52
CA LEU A 140 19.18 4.35 17.04
C LEU A 140 18.26 4.72 18.19
#